data_AF-A0A8S0UG63-F1
#
_entry.id   AF-A0A8S0UG63-F1
#
_cell.length_a   1.000
_cell.length_b   1.000
_cell.length_c   1.000
_cell.angle_alpha   90.00
_cell.angle_beta   90.00
_cell.angle_gamma   90.00
#
_symmetry.space_group_name_H-M   'P 1'
#
loop_
_entity.id
_entity.type
_entity.pdbx_description
1 polymer ?
#
loop_
_entity_poly.entity_id
_entity_poly.type
_entity_poly.pdbx_seq_one_letter_code
_entity_poly.pdbx_strand_id
1 'polypeptide(L)'
;MASKTGSTNIANYVPLYVMLQLGVVTRENQFPDQEKLEKQLEVLKASGVDGVMVDVWWGIVEAKGPEQAIMSFHQCGGNVGDAVYIPIPDWVLAVGEEDPDIFYTNRSGTRDKEYLSLGVDNLPLIGGRTAVQSKYVRHFESGKPGTVVDIEVGLGPAGELRYPSYPETQGWVFPGIGEFQCYDNYLRLDFKVAATKAGHPEWDLPDDAGTYNDNPEKTGFFKSNGTYQTEKGKFFLTWYSNKLIYHGDQILEEANKVFLGCKVKIAAKVSGIHWWYKDESHASELTSGYYNLVGRDGYRPIARMLSRHYGTLNFKCLEMRDSVCIKGQDPQHHYEHPIIG
;
A
#
# COMPACT_ATOMS: atom_id res chain seq x y z
N MET A 1 13.75 -22.34 49.33
CA MET A 1 13.96 -21.70 48.01
C MET A 1 12.89 -22.24 47.08
N ALA A 2 11.85 -21.45 46.78
CA ALA A 2 10.81 -21.87 45.85
C ALA A 2 11.29 -21.59 44.42
N SER A 3 11.41 -22.64 43.61
CA SER A 3 11.69 -22.53 42.17
C SER A 3 10.49 -21.87 41.49
N LYS A 4 10.64 -20.62 41.06
CA LYS A 4 9.72 -20.00 40.10
C LYS A 4 10.02 -20.58 38.71
N THR A 5 9.57 -21.80 38.45
CA THR A 5 9.37 -22.26 37.08
C THR A 5 8.06 -21.66 36.58
N GLY A 6 8.10 -20.36 36.23
CA GLY A 6 6.98 -19.74 35.52
C GLY A 6 6.98 -20.31 34.11
N SER A 7 6.09 -21.26 33.80
CA SER A 7 5.84 -21.62 32.42
C SER A 7 5.25 -20.40 31.73
N THR A 8 6.04 -19.72 30.91
CA THR A 8 5.54 -18.69 30.01
C THR A 8 4.47 -19.33 29.14
N ASN A 9 3.25 -18.80 29.21
CA ASN A 9 2.14 -19.28 28.40
C ASN A 9 2.50 -19.05 26.92
N ILE A 10 2.58 -20.13 26.14
CA ILE A 10 2.87 -20.05 24.70
C ILE A 10 1.85 -19.18 23.95
N ALA A 11 0.64 -19.01 24.49
CA ALA A 11 -0.37 -18.12 23.93
C ALA A 11 0.04 -16.62 23.94
N ASN A 12 1.02 -16.24 24.78
CA ASN A 12 1.54 -14.87 24.82
C ASN A 12 2.74 -14.66 23.88
N TYR A 13 3.17 -15.71 23.16
CA TYR A 13 4.28 -15.61 22.21
C TYR A 13 3.84 -14.80 20.98
N VAL A 14 4.61 -13.77 20.65
CA VAL A 14 4.45 -12.99 19.42
C VAL A 14 5.68 -13.27 18.55
N PRO A 15 5.52 -13.87 17.35
CA PRO A 15 6.66 -14.19 16.51
C PRO A 15 7.35 -12.92 16.00
N LEU A 16 8.67 -12.95 15.94
CA LEU A 16 9.51 -11.86 15.48
C LEU A 16 10.18 -12.24 14.16
N TYR A 17 9.93 -11.43 13.13
CA TYR A 17 10.52 -11.55 11.81
C TYR A 17 11.43 -10.35 11.51
N VAL A 18 12.48 -10.56 10.71
CA VAL A 18 13.41 -9.50 10.30
C VAL A 18 13.37 -9.33 8.79
N MET A 19 13.20 -8.09 8.31
CA MET A 19 13.30 -7.77 6.88
C MET A 19 14.76 -7.96 6.41
N LEU A 20 14.95 -8.68 5.31
CA LEU A 20 16.24 -8.77 4.65
C LEU A 20 16.61 -7.41 4.02
N GLN A 21 17.90 -7.23 3.76
CA GLN A 21 18.39 -6.04 3.09
C GLN A 21 17.80 -5.95 1.66
N LEU A 22 17.36 -4.74 1.28
CA LEU A 22 16.97 -4.45 -0.09
C LEU A 22 18.12 -4.79 -1.05
N GLY A 23 17.79 -5.44 -2.18
CA GLY A 23 18.79 -5.86 -3.17
C GLY A 23 19.57 -7.12 -2.81
N VAL A 24 19.11 -7.93 -1.84
CA VAL A 24 19.68 -9.27 -1.58
C VAL A 24 19.73 -10.13 -2.86
N VAL A 25 18.72 -9.97 -3.73
CA VAL A 25 18.77 -10.36 -5.14
C VAL A 25 18.89 -9.08 -5.97
N THR A 26 19.88 -9.01 -6.86
CA THR A 26 20.13 -7.82 -7.68
C THR A 26 19.11 -7.69 -8.80
N ARG A 27 19.05 -6.51 -9.44
CA ARG A 27 18.20 -6.25 -10.60
C ARG A 27 18.45 -7.25 -11.75
N GLU A 28 19.68 -7.72 -11.91
CA GLU A 28 20.10 -8.71 -12.92
C GLU A 28 19.75 -10.17 -12.51
N ASN A 29 18.91 -10.33 -11.49
CA ASN A 29 18.50 -11.61 -10.92
C ASN A 29 19.70 -12.46 -10.46
N GLN A 30 20.68 -11.82 -9.83
CA GLN A 30 21.84 -12.48 -9.23
C GLN A 30 21.70 -12.48 -7.70
N PHE A 31 22.20 -13.54 -7.06
CA PHE A 31 22.27 -13.61 -5.59
C PHE A 31 23.74 -13.55 -5.13
N PRO A 32 24.30 -12.33 -5.01
CA PRO A 32 25.69 -12.13 -4.57
C PRO A 32 25.81 -12.31 -3.05
N ASP A 33 27.06 -12.33 -2.58
CA ASP A 33 27.39 -12.31 -1.14
C ASP A 33 26.70 -13.40 -0.29
N GLN A 34 26.48 -14.59 -0.84
CA GLN A 34 25.74 -15.68 -0.20
C GLN A 34 26.34 -16.04 1.18
N GLU A 35 27.67 -16.13 1.28
CA GLU A 35 28.37 -16.41 2.54
C GLU A 35 28.12 -15.34 3.61
N LYS A 36 27.99 -14.07 3.20
CA LYS A 36 27.72 -12.97 4.12
C LYS A 36 26.28 -13.07 4.63
N LEU A 37 25.32 -13.32 3.74
CA LEU A 37 23.93 -13.51 4.14
C LEU A 37 23.78 -14.73 5.04
N GLU A 38 24.43 -15.85 4.72
CA GLU A 38 24.41 -17.06 5.55
C GLU A 38 24.86 -16.77 6.98
N LYS A 39 26.00 -16.07 7.14
CA LYS A 39 26.48 -15.64 8.46
C LYS A 39 25.49 -14.73 9.18
N GLN A 40 24.84 -13.81 8.48
CA GLN A 40 23.80 -12.95 9.07
C GLN A 40 22.59 -13.76 9.52
N LEU A 41 22.14 -14.74 8.72
CA LEU A 41 21.02 -15.62 9.05
C LEU A 41 21.34 -16.53 10.24
N GLU A 42 22.57 -17.04 10.36
CA GLU A 42 23.03 -17.80 11.53
C GLU A 42 22.94 -16.97 12.81
N VAL A 43 23.36 -15.70 12.75
CA VAL A 43 23.27 -14.77 13.88
C VAL A 43 21.81 -14.49 14.26
N LEU A 44 20.94 -14.24 13.28
CA LEU A 44 19.51 -14.05 13.53
C LEU A 44 18.88 -15.30 14.17
N LYS A 45 19.23 -16.49 13.66
CA LYS A 45 18.73 -17.76 14.19
C LYS A 45 19.19 -17.99 15.63
N ALA A 46 20.46 -17.71 15.93
CA ALA A 46 21.01 -17.81 17.27
C ALA A 46 20.39 -16.81 18.26
N SER A 47 19.87 -15.69 17.75
CA SER A 47 19.19 -14.64 18.55
C SER A 47 17.72 -14.96 18.84
N GLY A 48 17.18 -16.06 18.33
CA GLY A 48 15.80 -16.49 18.57
C GLY A 48 14.77 -15.86 17.62
N VAL A 49 15.20 -15.29 16.49
CA VAL A 49 14.29 -14.79 15.43
C VAL A 49 13.55 -15.97 14.79
N ASP A 50 12.25 -15.80 14.55
CA ASP A 50 11.37 -16.85 13.99
C ASP A 50 11.55 -17.03 12.48
N GLY A 51 11.83 -15.93 11.76
CA GLY A 51 12.03 -15.96 10.32
C GLY A 51 12.43 -14.61 9.73
N VAL A 52 12.40 -14.54 8.39
CA VAL A 52 12.76 -13.34 7.64
C VAL A 52 11.68 -12.99 6.62
N MET A 53 11.63 -11.71 6.25
CA MET A 53 10.76 -11.20 5.18
C MET A 53 11.63 -10.69 4.03
N VAL A 54 11.22 -10.94 2.80
CA VAL A 54 11.95 -10.53 1.59
C VAL A 54 11.00 -10.16 0.48
N ASP A 55 11.32 -9.09 -0.25
CA ASP A 55 10.58 -8.68 -1.44
C ASP A 55 10.86 -9.62 -2.62
N VAL A 56 9.78 -10.01 -3.31
CA VAL A 56 9.83 -10.72 -4.59
C VAL A 56 9.42 -9.73 -5.67
N TRP A 57 10.43 -9.02 -6.21
CA TRP A 57 10.28 -7.87 -7.10
C TRP A 57 9.76 -8.23 -8.49
N TRP A 58 8.70 -7.55 -8.93
CA TRP A 58 8.14 -7.70 -10.28
C TRP A 58 9.18 -7.44 -11.38
N GLY A 59 9.91 -6.33 -11.26
CA GLY A 59 10.92 -5.94 -12.23
C GLY A 59 12.11 -6.88 -12.35
N ILE A 60 12.29 -7.83 -11.43
CA ILE A 60 13.31 -8.88 -11.51
C ILE A 60 12.71 -10.14 -12.13
N VAL A 61 11.57 -10.60 -11.60
CA VAL A 61 10.97 -11.89 -11.96
C VAL A 61 10.39 -11.89 -13.38
N GLU A 62 9.69 -10.83 -13.78
CA GLU A 62 9.12 -10.69 -15.15
C GLU A 62 9.89 -9.69 -16.02
N ALA A 63 11.18 -9.48 -15.73
CA ALA A 63 12.04 -8.57 -16.49
C ALA A 63 12.06 -8.88 -18.00
N LYS A 64 12.00 -10.18 -18.35
CA LYS A 64 12.10 -10.68 -19.73
C LYS A 64 10.75 -10.92 -20.41
N GLY A 65 9.64 -10.77 -19.69
CA GLY A 65 8.30 -11.06 -20.18
C GLY A 65 7.40 -11.73 -19.13
N PRO A 66 6.13 -11.98 -19.48
CA PRO A 66 5.11 -12.46 -18.55
C PRO A 66 5.24 -13.96 -18.25
N GLU A 67 5.63 -14.35 -17.04
CA GLU A 67 5.95 -15.76 -16.72
C GLU A 67 5.57 -16.24 -15.29
N GLN A 68 5.50 -15.40 -14.23
CA GLN A 68 5.38 -15.91 -12.83
C GLN A 68 4.51 -15.08 -11.86
N ALA A 69 4.17 -15.65 -10.70
CA ALA A 69 3.45 -15.00 -9.59
C ALA A 69 4.42 -14.16 -8.75
N ILE A 70 4.03 -12.93 -8.44
CA ILE A 70 4.89 -11.89 -7.87
C ILE A 70 4.12 -11.19 -6.76
N MET A 71 4.79 -10.62 -5.77
CA MET A 71 4.09 -9.98 -4.64
C MET A 71 4.52 -8.53 -4.39
N SER A 72 5.68 -8.10 -4.90
CA SER A 72 6.10 -6.70 -4.91
C SER A 72 5.90 -6.09 -6.30
N PHE A 73 4.65 -5.73 -6.63
CA PHE A 73 4.23 -5.11 -7.91
C PHE A 73 4.55 -3.62 -8.05
N HIS A 74 5.49 -3.14 -7.24
CA HIS A 74 5.87 -1.75 -7.15
C HIS A 74 7.38 -1.61 -7.39
N GLN A 75 7.81 -0.41 -7.73
CA GLN A 75 9.22 -0.07 -7.81
C GLN A 75 9.84 0.01 -6.41
N CYS A 76 11.05 -0.52 -6.26
CA CYS A 76 11.97 -0.16 -5.17
C CYS A 76 12.74 1.09 -5.57
N GLY A 77 12.81 2.11 -4.71
CA GLY A 77 13.46 3.38 -5.00
C GLY A 77 12.47 4.51 -5.15
N GLY A 78 12.79 5.69 -4.59
CA GLY A 78 11.93 6.87 -4.63
C GLY A 78 11.12 7.11 -3.34
N ASN A 79 11.14 6.17 -2.40
CA ASN A 79 10.61 6.34 -1.05
C ASN A 79 11.74 6.45 -0.02
N VAL A 80 11.41 7.02 1.15
CA VAL A 80 12.35 7.14 2.28
C VAL A 80 12.82 5.76 2.72
N GLY A 81 14.15 5.55 2.70
CA GLY A 81 14.79 4.31 3.13
C GLY A 81 15.17 3.34 1.99
N ASP A 82 14.75 3.63 0.76
CA ASP A 82 15.12 2.80 -0.39
C ASP A 82 16.58 3.04 -0.80
N ALA A 83 17.42 2.02 -0.67
CA ALA A 83 18.84 2.08 -1.04
C ALA A 83 19.14 1.55 -2.45
N VAL A 84 18.13 0.95 -3.11
CA VAL A 84 18.27 0.26 -4.40
C VAL A 84 17.15 0.71 -5.33
N TYR A 85 17.44 0.80 -6.62
CA TYR A 85 16.48 1.13 -7.66
C TYR A 85 16.11 -0.11 -8.48
N ILE A 86 14.88 -0.59 -8.33
CA ILE A 86 14.29 -1.71 -9.09
C ILE A 86 12.93 -1.23 -9.61
N PRO A 87 12.82 -0.76 -10.86
CA PRO A 87 11.54 -0.32 -11.42
C PRO A 87 10.59 -1.51 -11.62
N ILE A 88 9.32 -1.24 -11.92
CA ILE A 88 8.43 -2.24 -12.53
C ILE A 88 8.99 -2.68 -13.90
N PRO A 89 8.56 -3.82 -14.49
CA PRO A 89 9.16 -4.34 -15.71
C PRO A 89 9.21 -3.32 -16.85
N ASP A 90 10.34 -3.28 -17.57
CA ASP A 90 10.59 -2.31 -18.64
C ASP A 90 9.53 -2.41 -19.76
N TRP A 91 8.98 -3.59 -20.02
CA TRP A 91 7.90 -3.78 -21.02
C TRP A 91 6.57 -3.15 -20.58
N VAL A 92 6.31 -3.04 -19.27
CA VAL A 92 5.14 -2.33 -18.73
C VAL A 92 5.37 -0.83 -18.77
N LEU A 93 6.58 -0.39 -18.45
CA LEU A 93 6.97 1.02 -18.63
C LEU A 93 6.81 1.45 -20.09
N ALA A 94 7.15 0.59 -21.05
CA ALA A 94 6.95 0.85 -22.47
C ALA A 94 5.46 1.03 -22.85
N VAL A 95 4.54 0.24 -22.26
CA VAL A 95 3.09 0.49 -22.41
C VAL A 95 2.73 1.89 -21.90
N GLY A 96 3.34 2.32 -20.79
CA GLY A 96 3.12 3.64 -20.21
C GLY A 96 3.70 4.81 -21.01
N GLU A 97 4.63 4.56 -21.94
CA GLU A 97 5.08 5.58 -22.89
C GLU A 97 4.04 5.81 -24.01
N GLU A 98 3.24 4.79 -24.35
CA GLU A 98 2.12 4.89 -25.30
C GLU A 98 0.84 5.42 -24.63
N ASP A 99 0.56 4.95 -23.41
CA ASP A 99 -0.58 5.36 -22.58
C ASP A 99 -0.13 5.76 -21.17
N PRO A 100 0.20 7.06 -20.93
CA PRO A 100 0.61 7.53 -19.62
C PRO A 100 -0.46 7.44 -18.53
N ASP A 101 -1.73 7.23 -18.89
CA ASP A 101 -2.84 7.13 -17.93
C ASP A 101 -2.91 5.76 -17.24
N ILE A 102 -2.02 4.82 -17.59
CA ILE A 102 -1.85 3.58 -16.79
C ILE A 102 -1.24 3.85 -15.40
N PHE A 103 -0.70 5.04 -15.17
CA PHE A 103 -0.04 5.45 -13.93
C PHE A 103 -0.89 6.40 -13.10
N TYR A 104 -0.75 6.33 -11.77
CA TYR A 104 -1.36 7.31 -10.89
C TYR A 104 -0.93 8.73 -11.26
N THR A 105 -1.87 9.66 -11.15
CA THR A 105 -1.65 11.01 -11.64
C THR A 105 -2.25 12.03 -10.69
N ASN A 106 -1.44 13.02 -10.33
CA ASN A 106 -1.87 14.16 -9.54
C ASN A 106 -2.58 15.21 -10.41
N ARG A 107 -3.13 16.26 -9.78
CA ARG A 107 -3.88 17.31 -10.48
C ARG A 107 -3.03 18.06 -11.53
N SER A 108 -1.73 18.17 -11.29
CA SER A 108 -0.78 18.84 -12.18
C SER A 108 -0.41 18.00 -13.41
N GLY A 109 -0.88 16.74 -13.49
CA GLY A 109 -0.60 15.83 -14.61
C GLY A 109 0.70 15.05 -14.48
N THR A 110 1.37 15.11 -13.32
CA THR A 110 2.58 14.33 -13.04
C THR A 110 2.23 12.86 -12.88
N ARG A 111 2.98 11.99 -13.56
CA ARG A 111 2.76 10.54 -13.59
C ARG A 111 3.67 9.84 -12.59
N ASP A 112 3.09 9.05 -11.70
CA ASP A 112 3.84 8.20 -10.78
C ASP A 112 4.02 6.80 -11.37
N LYS A 113 5.26 6.50 -11.79
CA LYS A 113 5.63 5.23 -12.44
C LYS A 113 5.92 4.09 -11.45
N GLU A 114 5.75 4.31 -10.14
CA GLU A 114 6.04 3.30 -9.12
C GLU A 114 5.04 2.14 -9.16
N TYR A 115 3.79 2.39 -9.56
CA TYR A 115 2.71 1.41 -9.56
C TYR A 115 1.65 1.72 -10.63
N LEU A 116 0.97 0.68 -11.14
CA LEU A 116 -0.15 0.85 -12.07
C LEU A 116 -1.40 1.41 -11.37
N SER A 117 -2.02 2.45 -11.91
CA SER A 117 -3.26 3.01 -11.37
C SER A 117 -4.34 1.93 -11.26
N LEU A 118 -5.08 1.90 -10.15
CA LEU A 118 -6.26 1.03 -10.01
C LEU A 118 -7.36 1.36 -11.05
N GLY A 119 -7.25 2.47 -11.77
CA GLY A 119 -8.10 2.78 -12.93
C GLY A 119 -7.97 1.74 -14.05
N VAL A 120 -6.84 1.04 -14.16
CA VAL A 120 -6.57 0.06 -15.21
C VAL A 120 -6.67 -1.41 -14.75
N ASP A 121 -7.10 -1.66 -13.51
CA ASP A 121 -7.18 -3.01 -12.92
C ASP A 121 -7.82 -4.05 -13.84
N ASN A 122 -8.91 -3.65 -14.52
CA ASN A 122 -9.77 -4.54 -15.31
C ASN A 122 -9.71 -4.25 -16.82
N LEU A 123 -8.74 -3.45 -17.27
CA LEU A 123 -8.59 -3.09 -18.69
C LEU A 123 -7.46 -3.89 -19.33
N PRO A 124 -7.66 -4.51 -20.51
CA PRO A 124 -6.68 -5.40 -21.13
C PRO A 124 -5.53 -4.65 -21.84
N LEU A 125 -4.93 -3.68 -21.16
CA LEU A 125 -3.93 -2.76 -21.70
C LEU A 125 -2.50 -3.27 -21.54
N ILE A 126 -2.28 -4.22 -20.62
CA ILE A 126 -0.95 -4.65 -20.20
C ILE A 126 -0.56 -5.92 -20.98
N GLY A 127 -0.06 -5.73 -22.20
CA GLY A 127 0.30 -6.83 -23.11
C GLY A 127 -0.90 -7.73 -23.46
N GLY A 128 -2.09 -7.15 -23.58
CA GLY A 128 -3.36 -7.86 -23.82
C GLY A 128 -3.98 -8.49 -22.56
N ARG A 129 -3.36 -8.34 -21.38
CA ARG A 129 -3.89 -8.77 -20.08
C ARG A 129 -4.40 -7.57 -19.28
N THR A 130 -5.28 -7.84 -18.33
CA THR A 130 -5.64 -6.84 -17.30
C THR A 130 -4.52 -6.69 -16.26
N ALA A 131 -4.44 -5.55 -15.58
CA ALA A 131 -3.43 -5.35 -14.53
C ALA A 131 -3.59 -6.33 -13.36
N VAL A 132 -4.82 -6.77 -13.05
CA VAL A 132 -5.07 -7.82 -12.05
C VAL A 132 -4.55 -9.18 -12.55
N GLN A 133 -4.76 -9.52 -13.82
CA GLN A 133 -4.24 -10.78 -14.39
C GLN A 133 -2.72 -10.77 -14.58
N SER A 134 -2.11 -9.62 -14.87
CA SER A 134 -0.66 -9.54 -15.05
C SER A 134 0.10 -9.78 -13.75
N LYS A 135 -0.56 -9.60 -12.60
CA LYS A 135 -0.01 -9.81 -11.27
C LYS A 135 0.17 -11.29 -10.91
N TYR A 136 -0.62 -12.18 -11.49
CA TYR A 136 -0.64 -13.60 -11.11
C TYR A 136 -0.48 -14.50 -12.33
N VAL A 137 0.74 -14.94 -12.61
CA VAL A 137 0.99 -16.04 -13.55
C VAL A 137 1.28 -17.34 -12.78
N ARG A 138 0.69 -18.42 -13.28
CA ARG A 138 0.30 -19.70 -12.62
C ARG A 138 1.33 -20.54 -11.84
N HIS A 139 2.47 -20.02 -11.40
CA HIS A 139 3.49 -20.88 -10.79
C HIS A 139 4.20 -20.19 -9.61
N PHE A 140 3.67 -20.37 -8.39
CA PHE A 140 4.47 -20.22 -7.17
C PHE A 140 4.84 -21.61 -6.66
N GLU A 141 6.09 -22.04 -6.90
CA GLU A 141 6.63 -23.21 -6.23
C GLU A 141 7.17 -22.79 -4.87
N SER A 142 6.36 -22.98 -3.83
CA SER A 142 6.77 -22.75 -2.44
C SER A 142 7.80 -23.80 -2.03
N GLY A 143 9.08 -23.62 -2.39
CA GLY A 143 10.22 -24.54 -2.18
C GLY A 143 9.95 -25.77 -1.30
N LYS A 144 10.44 -25.79 -0.06
CA LYS A 144 10.05 -26.83 0.91
C LYS A 144 8.72 -26.44 1.58
N PRO A 145 7.76 -27.36 1.72
CA PRO A 145 6.53 -27.09 2.47
C PRO A 145 6.83 -26.59 3.89
N GLY A 146 6.21 -25.48 4.28
CA GLY A 146 6.38 -24.87 5.60
C GLY A 146 7.54 -23.88 5.73
N THR A 147 8.32 -23.64 4.67
CA THR A 147 9.32 -22.55 4.67
C THR A 147 8.68 -21.18 4.52
N VAL A 148 7.69 -21.06 3.63
CA VAL A 148 6.91 -19.84 3.44
C VAL A 148 5.67 -19.95 4.31
N VAL A 149 5.45 -18.97 5.18
CA VAL A 149 4.34 -18.98 6.17
C VAL A 149 3.30 -17.90 5.87
N ASP A 150 3.68 -16.86 5.16
CA ASP A 150 2.83 -15.72 4.81
C ASP A 150 3.20 -15.18 3.43
N ILE A 151 2.20 -14.65 2.73
CA ILE A 151 2.30 -14.00 1.43
C ILE A 151 1.74 -12.59 1.59
N GLU A 152 2.61 -11.59 1.68
CA GLU A 152 2.21 -10.19 1.67
C GLU A 152 2.02 -9.71 0.24
N VAL A 153 0.77 -9.42 -0.14
CA VAL A 153 0.40 -9.02 -1.50
C VAL A 153 0.52 -7.50 -1.63
N GLY A 154 1.32 -7.03 -2.59
CA GLY A 154 1.53 -5.61 -2.85
C GLY A 154 0.34 -4.94 -3.54
N LEU A 155 -0.26 -3.95 -2.89
CA LEU A 155 -1.51 -3.31 -3.33
C LEU A 155 -1.35 -1.83 -3.75
N GLY A 156 -0.11 -1.39 -3.96
CA GLY A 156 0.19 -0.01 -4.28
C GLY A 156 1.67 0.34 -4.06
N PRO A 157 2.00 1.64 -3.98
CA PRO A 157 3.36 2.12 -3.71
C PRO A 157 3.90 1.55 -2.39
N ALA A 158 5.18 1.17 -2.37
CA ALA A 158 5.85 0.44 -1.28
C ALA A 158 5.12 -0.85 -0.83
N GLY A 159 4.29 -1.43 -1.72
CA GLY A 159 3.45 -2.60 -1.48
C GLY A 159 2.21 -2.32 -0.65
N GLU A 160 1.95 -1.06 -0.30
CA GLU A 160 0.88 -0.66 0.62
C GLU A 160 -0.43 -0.44 -0.11
N LEU A 161 -1.54 -0.82 0.51
CA LEU A 161 -2.89 -0.48 0.03
C LEU A 161 -3.16 1.00 0.30
N ARG A 162 -2.68 1.86 -0.61
CA ARG A 162 -2.91 3.32 -0.61
C ARG A 162 -2.65 3.91 -1.99
N TYR A 163 -2.97 5.20 -2.12
CA TYR A 163 -2.49 6.02 -3.23
C TYR A 163 -1.06 6.57 -2.99
N PRO A 164 -0.31 6.93 -4.05
CA PRO A 164 1.00 7.60 -3.92
C PRO A 164 0.83 9.10 -3.60
N SER A 165 0.24 9.42 -2.44
CA SER A 165 -0.17 10.79 -2.08
C SER A 165 0.96 11.66 -1.53
N TYR A 166 2.09 11.07 -1.13
CA TYR A 166 3.26 11.75 -0.55
C TYR A 166 4.59 11.36 -1.23
N PRO A 167 4.71 11.43 -2.56
CA PRO A 167 5.90 10.99 -3.28
C PRO A 167 7.07 11.99 -3.10
N GLU A 168 8.18 11.53 -2.50
CA GLU A 168 9.40 12.35 -2.33
C GLU A 168 9.97 12.78 -3.68
N THR A 169 9.82 11.94 -4.71
CA THR A 169 10.24 12.21 -6.10
C THR A 169 9.51 13.41 -6.73
N GLN A 170 8.36 13.82 -6.20
CA GLN A 170 7.62 14.99 -6.66
C GLN A 170 7.73 16.18 -5.68
N GLY A 171 8.67 16.12 -4.73
CA GLY A 171 8.99 17.20 -3.81
C GLY A 171 8.08 17.28 -2.58
N TRP A 172 7.31 16.24 -2.28
CA TRP A 172 6.64 16.15 -0.98
C TRP A 172 7.68 16.09 0.14
N VAL A 173 7.43 16.83 1.22
CA VAL A 173 8.24 16.83 2.43
C VAL A 173 7.31 16.74 3.62
N PHE A 174 7.66 15.89 4.58
CA PHE A 174 6.92 15.75 5.82
C PHE A 174 6.84 17.08 6.61
N PRO A 175 5.67 17.45 7.18
CA PRO A 175 4.40 16.72 7.23
C PRO A 175 3.35 17.24 6.22
N GLY A 176 3.68 17.43 4.94
CA GLY A 176 2.72 17.92 3.95
C GLY A 176 1.43 17.09 3.86
N ILE A 177 0.29 17.72 3.57
CA ILE A 177 -1.02 17.04 3.44
C ILE A 177 -1.08 15.98 2.31
N GLY A 178 -0.16 16.04 1.35
CA GLY A 178 -0.20 15.20 0.16
C GLY A 178 -1.17 15.69 -0.90
N GLU A 179 -1.34 14.94 -2.00
CA GLU A 179 -2.32 15.25 -3.05
C GLU A 179 -3.14 14.02 -3.43
N PHE A 180 -4.39 14.23 -3.86
CA PHE A 180 -5.21 13.18 -4.48
C PHE A 180 -4.59 12.70 -5.80
N GLN A 181 -4.59 11.39 -6.03
CA GLN A 181 -3.90 10.73 -7.15
C GLN A 181 -4.87 10.07 -8.15
N CYS A 182 -6.02 10.71 -8.40
CA CYS A 182 -7.10 10.16 -9.23
C CYS A 182 -7.32 10.91 -10.55
N TYR A 183 -6.30 11.60 -11.07
CA TYR A 183 -6.43 12.45 -12.24
C TYR A 183 -6.04 11.77 -13.56
N ASP A 184 -5.69 10.48 -13.54
CA ASP A 184 -5.59 9.69 -14.77
C ASP A 184 -6.95 9.62 -15.46
N ASN A 185 -6.94 9.47 -16.78
CA ASN A 185 -8.17 9.52 -17.57
C ASN A 185 -9.17 8.42 -17.20
N TYR A 186 -8.72 7.26 -16.72
CA TYR A 186 -9.59 6.14 -16.34
C TYR A 186 -10.36 6.46 -15.05
N LEU A 187 -9.67 6.91 -14.00
CA LEU A 187 -10.28 7.30 -12.74
C LEU A 187 -11.15 8.55 -12.88
N ARG A 188 -10.72 9.52 -13.68
CA ARG A 188 -11.51 10.72 -13.96
C ARG A 188 -12.82 10.39 -14.67
N LEU A 189 -12.81 9.47 -15.63
CA LEU A 189 -14.01 9.01 -16.31
C LEU A 189 -14.92 8.19 -15.36
N ASP A 190 -14.35 7.28 -14.57
CA ASP A 190 -15.08 6.50 -13.55
C ASP A 190 -15.82 7.42 -12.57
N PHE A 191 -15.13 8.44 -12.04
CA PHE A 191 -15.74 9.45 -11.18
C PHE A 191 -16.89 10.19 -11.89
N LYS A 192 -16.68 10.63 -13.14
CA LYS A 192 -17.70 11.37 -13.88
C LYS A 192 -18.98 10.54 -14.11
N VAL A 193 -18.82 9.25 -14.39
CA VAL A 193 -19.92 8.29 -14.50
C VAL A 193 -20.62 8.13 -13.14
N ALA A 194 -19.87 7.98 -12.04
CA ALA A 194 -20.43 7.86 -10.71
C ALA A 194 -21.23 9.11 -10.30
N ALA A 195 -20.68 10.31 -10.53
CA ALA A 195 -21.31 11.58 -10.24
C ALA A 195 -22.60 11.79 -11.06
N THR A 196 -22.56 11.48 -12.36
CA THR A 196 -23.75 11.54 -13.24
C THR A 196 -24.85 10.60 -12.74
N LYS A 197 -24.50 9.37 -12.34
CA LYS A 197 -25.46 8.40 -11.76
C LYS A 197 -26.06 8.86 -10.44
N ALA A 198 -25.32 9.64 -9.66
CA ALA A 198 -25.81 10.25 -8.42
C ALA A 198 -26.71 11.47 -8.65
N GLY A 199 -26.97 11.86 -9.92
CA GLY A 199 -27.77 13.04 -10.26
C GLY A 199 -26.97 14.35 -10.31
N HIS A 200 -25.64 14.26 -10.22
CA HIS A 200 -24.74 15.41 -10.17
C HIS A 200 -23.70 15.39 -11.32
N PRO A 201 -24.14 15.47 -12.59
CA PRO A 201 -23.22 15.50 -13.74
C PRO A 201 -22.29 16.71 -13.74
N GLU A 202 -22.59 17.76 -12.99
CA GLU A 202 -21.77 18.95 -12.79
C GLU A 202 -20.60 18.73 -11.82
N TRP A 203 -20.60 17.66 -11.02
CA TRP A 203 -19.47 17.39 -10.12
C TRP A 203 -18.25 16.91 -10.90
N ASP A 204 -17.11 17.45 -10.50
CA ASP A 204 -15.76 17.10 -10.96
C ASP A 204 -14.85 16.86 -9.75
N LEU A 205 -13.68 16.26 -10.01
CA LEU A 205 -12.64 16.02 -9.01
C LEU A 205 -12.25 17.31 -8.27
N PRO A 206 -11.73 17.23 -7.03
CA PRO A 206 -11.35 18.41 -6.26
C PRO A 206 -10.37 19.33 -7.02
N ASP A 207 -10.62 20.63 -6.94
CA ASP A 207 -9.80 21.68 -7.54
C ASP A 207 -9.27 22.69 -6.52
N ASP A 208 -9.62 22.52 -5.24
CA ASP A 208 -9.34 23.39 -4.10
C ASP A 208 -8.58 22.67 -2.96
N ALA A 209 -8.03 21.49 -3.24
CA ALA A 209 -7.33 20.64 -2.26
C ALA A 209 -5.90 21.07 -1.91
N GLY A 210 -5.38 22.14 -2.52
CA GLY A 210 -4.00 22.58 -2.32
C GLY A 210 -2.99 21.69 -3.05
N THR A 211 -1.76 21.67 -2.54
CA THR A 211 -0.62 20.92 -3.07
C THR A 211 0.09 20.10 -1.98
N TYR A 212 1.02 19.23 -2.38
CA TYR A 212 1.72 18.26 -1.51
C TYR A 212 2.11 18.79 -0.12
N ASN A 213 2.68 20.01 -0.06
CA ASN A 213 3.31 20.57 1.14
C ASN A 213 2.45 21.63 1.85
N ASP A 214 1.17 21.77 1.48
CA ASP A 214 0.25 22.67 2.17
C ASP A 214 -0.13 22.15 3.57
N ASN A 215 -0.71 23.05 4.37
CA ASN A 215 -1.39 22.71 5.62
C ASN A 215 -2.90 22.68 5.38
N PRO A 216 -3.69 21.89 6.12
CA PRO A 216 -5.14 21.78 5.91
C PRO A 216 -5.86 23.15 5.83
N GLU A 217 -5.59 24.04 6.79
CA GLU A 217 -6.20 25.37 6.90
C GLU A 217 -5.91 26.33 5.73
N LYS A 218 -4.89 26.05 4.91
CA LYS A 218 -4.56 26.86 3.72
C LYS A 218 -5.31 26.43 2.47
N THR A 219 -6.05 25.33 2.54
CA THR A 219 -6.76 24.75 1.40
C THR A 219 -8.24 25.07 1.45
N GLY A 220 -8.91 25.13 0.29
CA GLY A 220 -10.38 25.22 0.26
C GLY A 220 -11.02 23.92 0.72
N PHE A 221 -10.38 22.79 0.40
CA PHE A 221 -10.92 21.47 0.65
C PHE A 221 -10.86 21.04 2.11
N PHE A 222 -9.71 21.20 2.79
CA PHE A 222 -9.46 20.61 4.12
C PHE A 222 -9.61 21.58 5.30
N LYS A 223 -9.70 22.90 5.08
CA LYS A 223 -9.92 23.86 6.17
C LYS A 223 -11.20 23.54 6.97
N SER A 224 -11.34 24.09 8.17
CA SER A 224 -12.58 23.95 8.95
C SER A 224 -13.82 24.38 8.14
N ASN A 225 -14.87 23.55 8.14
CA ASN A 225 -16.06 23.68 7.28
C ASN A 225 -15.75 23.73 5.76
N GLY A 226 -14.64 23.13 5.34
CA GLY A 226 -14.19 23.07 3.96
C GLY A 226 -14.97 22.09 3.08
N THR A 227 -14.58 21.99 1.83
CA THR A 227 -15.27 21.17 0.81
C THR A 227 -15.42 19.70 1.24
N TYR A 228 -14.48 19.15 2.01
CA TYR A 228 -14.54 17.77 2.52
C TYR A 228 -15.82 17.45 3.32
N GLN A 229 -16.44 18.45 3.95
CA GLN A 229 -17.68 18.28 4.73
C GLN A 229 -18.96 18.47 3.89
N THR A 230 -18.84 19.03 2.68
CA THR A 230 -19.98 19.23 1.77
C THR A 230 -20.47 17.90 1.19
N GLU A 231 -21.65 17.91 0.58
CA GLU A 231 -22.19 16.72 -0.11
C GLU A 231 -21.24 16.23 -1.23
N LYS A 232 -20.77 17.15 -2.08
CA LYS A 232 -19.79 16.86 -3.14
C LYS A 232 -18.50 16.25 -2.57
N GLY A 233 -17.95 16.84 -1.51
CA GLY A 233 -16.71 16.34 -0.88
C GLY A 233 -16.90 14.96 -0.26
N LYS A 234 -17.99 14.73 0.47
CA LYS A 234 -18.33 13.42 1.05
C LYS A 234 -18.53 12.36 -0.02
N PHE A 235 -19.18 12.71 -1.13
CA PHE A 235 -19.35 11.83 -2.28
C PHE A 235 -17.99 11.45 -2.89
N PHE A 236 -17.15 12.46 -3.15
CA PHE A 236 -15.80 12.24 -3.68
C PHE A 236 -14.95 11.34 -2.76
N LEU A 237 -14.87 11.64 -1.47
CA LEU A 237 -14.07 10.85 -0.52
C LEU A 237 -14.61 9.43 -0.36
N THR A 238 -15.93 9.25 -0.42
CA THR A 238 -16.55 7.91 -0.43
C THR A 238 -16.17 7.14 -1.69
N TRP A 239 -16.25 7.77 -2.87
CA TRP A 239 -15.82 7.16 -4.12
C TRP A 239 -14.34 6.80 -4.07
N TYR A 240 -13.46 7.74 -3.72
CA TYR A 240 -12.02 7.58 -3.73
C TYR A 240 -11.55 6.46 -2.78
N SER A 241 -12.03 6.46 -1.54
CA SER A 241 -11.72 5.39 -0.58
C SER A 241 -12.30 4.03 -0.98
N ASN A 242 -13.50 3.99 -1.56
CA ASN A 242 -14.09 2.72 -2.02
C ASN A 242 -13.33 2.13 -3.21
N LYS A 243 -12.80 2.95 -4.13
CA LYS A 243 -11.97 2.46 -5.24
C LYS A 243 -10.75 1.70 -4.72
N LEU A 244 -10.10 2.21 -3.66
CA LEU A 244 -8.99 1.52 -3.00
C LEU A 244 -9.43 0.20 -2.34
N ILE A 245 -10.58 0.18 -1.66
CA ILE A 245 -11.11 -1.07 -1.06
C ILE A 245 -11.42 -2.11 -2.14
N TYR A 246 -12.03 -1.71 -3.26
CA TYR A 246 -12.33 -2.63 -4.37
C TYR A 246 -11.07 -3.15 -5.06
N HIS A 247 -10.05 -2.32 -5.21
CA HIS A 247 -8.73 -2.73 -5.71
C HIS A 247 -8.14 -3.85 -4.85
N GLY A 248 -8.11 -3.64 -3.52
CA GLY A 248 -7.65 -4.65 -2.57
C GLY A 248 -8.48 -5.93 -2.63
N ASP A 249 -9.82 -5.82 -2.65
CA ASP A 249 -10.74 -6.97 -2.70
C ASP A 249 -10.48 -7.85 -3.93
N GLN A 250 -10.32 -7.25 -5.10
CA GLN A 250 -10.10 -7.98 -6.36
C GLN A 250 -8.75 -8.69 -6.40
N ILE A 251 -7.68 -8.01 -5.98
CA ILE A 251 -6.34 -8.58 -6.05
C ILE A 251 -6.15 -9.68 -5.02
N LEU A 252 -6.74 -9.55 -3.82
CA LEU A 252 -6.69 -10.58 -2.79
C LEU A 252 -7.56 -11.78 -3.13
N GLU A 253 -8.68 -11.58 -3.84
CA GLU A 253 -9.48 -12.69 -4.40
C GLU A 253 -8.63 -13.54 -5.36
N GLU A 254 -7.86 -12.92 -6.25
CA GLU A 254 -6.95 -13.65 -7.15
C GLU A 254 -5.80 -14.32 -6.38
N ALA A 255 -5.22 -13.65 -5.38
CA ALA A 255 -4.22 -14.27 -4.51
C ALA A 255 -4.77 -15.54 -3.84
N ASN A 256 -5.99 -15.47 -3.31
CA ASN A 256 -6.66 -16.61 -2.70
C ASN A 256 -6.83 -17.78 -3.66
N LYS A 257 -7.16 -17.53 -4.93
CA LYS A 257 -7.25 -18.57 -5.96
C LYS A 257 -5.89 -19.22 -6.24
N VAL A 258 -4.82 -18.42 -6.28
CA VAL A 258 -3.45 -18.90 -6.52
C VAL A 258 -2.94 -19.76 -5.36
N PHE A 259 -3.19 -19.34 -4.12
CA PHE A 259 -2.67 -20.02 -2.92
C PHE A 259 -3.69 -20.97 -2.29
N LEU A 260 -4.78 -21.31 -2.99
CA LEU A 260 -5.80 -22.20 -2.46
C LEU A 260 -5.20 -23.59 -2.16
N GLY A 261 -5.32 -24.01 -0.90
CA GLY A 261 -4.78 -25.29 -0.42
C GLY A 261 -3.31 -25.23 0.01
N CYS A 262 -2.62 -24.11 -0.19
CA CYS A 262 -1.31 -23.86 0.40
C CYS A 262 -1.46 -23.55 1.90
N LYS A 263 -0.50 -24.00 2.72
CA LYS A 263 -0.45 -23.67 4.16
C LYS A 263 0.24 -22.32 4.38
N VAL A 264 -0.25 -21.28 3.72
CA VAL A 264 0.24 -19.91 3.83
C VAL A 264 -0.91 -18.99 4.24
N LYS A 265 -0.58 -17.91 4.94
CA LYS A 265 -1.50 -16.80 5.13
C LYS A 265 -1.33 -15.80 3.98
N ILE A 266 -2.36 -15.03 3.72
CA ILE A 266 -2.29 -13.86 2.83
C ILE A 266 -2.33 -12.63 3.72
N ALA A 267 -1.49 -11.65 3.43
CA ALA A 267 -1.45 -10.39 4.15
C ALA A 267 -1.56 -9.21 3.18
N ALA A 268 -2.11 -8.12 3.69
CA ALA A 268 -2.11 -6.83 3.03
C ALA A 268 -1.56 -5.79 3.98
N LYS A 269 -0.77 -4.87 3.42
CA LYS A 269 -0.10 -3.83 4.17
C LYS A 269 -0.88 -2.53 4.12
N VAL A 270 -1.12 -1.92 5.27
CA VAL A 270 -1.79 -0.62 5.41
C VAL A 270 -0.80 0.38 6.01
N SER A 271 -0.72 1.57 5.42
CA SER A 271 0.24 2.59 5.84
C SER A 271 -0.21 3.32 7.10
N GLY A 272 0.73 3.64 7.98
CA GLY A 272 0.49 4.43 9.19
C GLY A 272 0.60 5.92 8.88
N ILE A 273 -0.49 6.53 8.44
CA ILE A 273 -0.53 7.96 8.08
C ILE A 273 -0.88 8.78 9.32
N HIS A 274 0.14 9.05 10.14
CA HIS A 274 -0.06 9.59 11.49
C HIS A 274 -0.01 11.13 11.56
N TRP A 275 0.45 11.83 10.53
CA TRP A 275 0.46 13.29 10.50
C TRP A 275 -0.91 13.84 10.12
N TRP A 276 -1.29 15.01 10.66
CA TRP A 276 -2.64 15.56 10.58
C TRP A 276 -3.76 14.70 11.18
N TYR A 277 -3.45 13.61 11.90
CA TYR A 277 -4.46 12.80 12.58
C TYR A 277 -5.25 13.58 13.63
N LYS A 278 -4.61 14.53 14.33
CA LYS A 278 -5.27 15.38 15.34
C LYS A 278 -5.99 16.59 14.73
N ASP A 279 -5.86 16.79 13.42
CA ASP A 279 -6.61 17.81 12.69
C ASP A 279 -7.98 17.25 12.29
N GLU A 280 -9.06 18.03 12.41
CA GLU A 280 -10.41 17.56 12.12
C GLU A 280 -10.57 16.99 10.71
N SER A 281 -9.74 17.43 9.76
CA SER A 281 -9.80 16.98 8.37
C SER A 281 -9.13 15.64 8.11
N HIS A 282 -8.19 15.20 8.97
CA HIS A 282 -7.35 14.02 8.72
C HIS A 282 -6.73 14.04 7.30
N ALA A 283 -6.32 15.22 6.81
CA ALA A 283 -6.08 15.48 5.38
C ALA A 283 -5.15 14.46 4.68
N SER A 284 -4.08 14.04 5.35
CA SER A 284 -3.12 13.05 4.84
C SER A 284 -3.70 11.64 4.71
N GLU A 285 -4.56 11.21 5.64
CA GLU A 285 -5.30 9.95 5.55
C GLU A 285 -6.25 10.02 4.34
N LEU A 286 -6.96 11.14 4.19
CA LEU A 286 -7.90 11.36 3.08
C LEU A 286 -7.20 11.30 1.72
N THR A 287 -6.07 12.01 1.54
CA THR A 287 -5.30 11.98 0.28
C THR A 287 -4.69 10.61 0.01
N SER A 288 -4.36 9.84 1.04
CA SER A 288 -3.86 8.46 0.92
C SER A 288 -4.95 7.43 0.60
N GLY A 289 -6.23 7.84 0.63
CA GLY A 289 -7.39 6.99 0.33
C GLY A 289 -8.08 6.41 1.57
N TYR A 290 -7.59 6.72 2.77
CA TYR A 290 -8.22 6.33 4.03
C TYR A 290 -9.21 7.39 4.43
N TYR A 291 -10.50 7.16 4.16
CA TYR A 291 -11.55 8.11 4.56
C TYR A 291 -11.87 7.98 6.06
N ASN A 292 -10.90 8.30 6.90
CA ASN A 292 -11.01 8.30 8.34
C ASN A 292 -11.30 9.71 8.84
N LEU A 293 -12.30 9.86 9.71
CA LEU A 293 -12.69 11.14 10.34
C LEU A 293 -13.30 10.87 11.71
N VAL A 294 -13.48 11.92 12.51
CA VAL A 294 -14.31 11.87 13.70
C VAL A 294 -15.72 11.36 13.34
N GLY A 295 -16.10 10.21 13.92
CA GLY A 295 -17.39 9.56 13.66
C GLY A 295 -17.46 8.69 12.40
N ARG A 296 -16.35 8.54 11.65
CA ARG A 296 -16.24 7.62 10.50
C ARG A 296 -14.92 6.86 10.55
N ASP A 297 -14.99 5.58 10.90
CA ASP A 297 -13.83 4.69 10.88
C ASP A 297 -13.46 4.32 9.43
N GLY A 298 -12.32 4.82 8.96
CA GLY A 298 -11.80 4.57 7.62
C GLY A 298 -11.09 3.22 7.45
N TYR A 299 -10.64 2.60 8.54
CA TYR A 299 -9.82 1.39 8.52
C TYR A 299 -10.63 0.11 8.71
N ARG A 300 -11.70 0.16 9.49
CA ARG A 300 -12.58 -1.00 9.71
C ARG A 300 -13.21 -1.55 8.42
N PRO A 301 -13.60 -0.76 7.41
CA PRO A 301 -14.02 -1.29 6.12
C PRO A 301 -12.90 -2.07 5.39
N ILE A 302 -11.65 -1.63 5.51
CA ILE A 302 -10.48 -2.34 4.97
C ILE A 302 -10.29 -3.66 5.72
N ALA A 303 -10.29 -3.65 7.06
CA ALA A 303 -10.20 -4.87 7.86
C ALA A 303 -11.34 -5.86 7.56
N ARG A 304 -12.57 -5.35 7.35
CA ARG A 304 -13.71 -6.16 6.91
C ARG A 304 -13.48 -6.78 5.53
N MET A 305 -12.95 -6.03 4.57
CA MET A 305 -12.58 -6.56 3.26
C MET A 305 -11.54 -7.67 3.40
N LEU A 306 -10.46 -7.45 4.18
CA LEU A 306 -9.44 -8.47 4.44
C LEU A 306 -9.99 -9.74 5.10
N SER A 307 -10.95 -9.58 6.03
CA SER A 307 -11.54 -10.73 6.71
C SER A 307 -12.27 -11.69 5.76
N ARG A 308 -12.82 -11.20 4.64
CA ARG A 308 -13.44 -12.04 3.59
C ARG A 308 -12.43 -12.95 2.91
N HIS A 309 -11.16 -12.54 2.92
CA HIS A 309 -10.03 -13.22 2.28
C HIS A 309 -9.22 -14.07 3.27
N TYR A 310 -9.67 -14.21 4.51
CA TYR A 310 -8.87 -14.76 5.63
C TYR A 310 -7.49 -14.08 5.75
N GLY A 311 -7.42 -12.82 5.34
CA GLY A 311 -6.19 -12.06 5.25
C GLY A 311 -5.76 -11.47 6.59
N THR A 312 -4.45 -11.25 6.72
CA THR A 312 -3.84 -10.53 7.86
C THR A 312 -3.61 -9.07 7.48
N LEU A 313 -3.88 -8.15 8.39
CA LEU A 313 -3.55 -6.74 8.23
C LEU A 313 -2.17 -6.49 8.83
N ASN A 314 -1.19 -6.13 7.99
CA ASN A 314 0.12 -5.67 8.43
C ASN A 314 0.11 -4.14 8.55
N PHE A 315 0.34 -3.62 9.75
CA PHE A 315 0.30 -2.19 10.05
C PHE A 315 1.69 -1.69 10.46
N LYS A 316 2.03 -0.47 10.03
CA LYS A 316 3.31 0.17 10.30
C LYS A 316 3.27 1.14 11.48
N CYS A 317 4.42 1.71 11.82
CA CYS A 317 4.64 2.76 12.82
C CYS A 317 4.62 2.30 14.29
N LEU A 318 4.54 0.99 14.57
CA LEU A 318 4.40 0.41 15.92
C LEU A 318 5.49 0.86 16.92
N GLU A 319 6.63 1.34 16.42
CA GLU A 319 7.76 1.86 17.21
C GLU A 319 7.59 3.32 17.65
N MET A 320 6.67 4.06 17.03
CA MET A 320 6.53 5.50 17.23
C MET A 320 5.76 5.86 18.51
N ARG A 321 6.09 7.01 19.11
CA ARG A 321 5.38 7.58 20.27
C ARG A 321 4.98 9.02 20.01
N ASP A 322 3.81 9.41 20.48
CA ASP A 322 3.31 10.78 20.37
C ASP A 322 4.29 11.82 20.94
N SER A 323 4.94 11.48 22.05
CA SER A 323 5.87 12.37 22.75
C SER A 323 7.12 12.74 21.95
N VAL A 324 7.45 11.98 20.89
CA VAL A 324 8.59 12.24 20.01
C VAL A 324 8.19 12.80 18.65
N CYS A 325 6.89 13.03 18.43
CA CYS A 325 6.32 13.51 17.17
C CYS A 325 6.02 15.02 17.22
N ILE A 326 5.95 15.67 16.05
CA ILE A 326 5.56 17.09 15.95
C ILE A 326 4.07 17.23 16.27
N LYS A 327 3.65 18.37 16.83
CA LYS A 327 2.23 18.69 17.10
C LYS A 327 1.34 18.41 15.89
N GLY A 328 0.23 17.71 16.11
CA GLY A 328 -0.72 17.30 15.05
C GLY A 328 -0.63 15.81 14.67
N GLN A 329 0.40 15.10 15.15
CA GLN A 329 0.58 13.66 14.93
C GLN A 329 0.02 12.82 16.07
N ASP A 330 -0.44 11.61 15.74
CA ASP A 330 -0.92 10.61 16.72
C ASP A 330 -0.68 9.16 16.24
N PRO A 331 0.58 8.72 16.13
CA PRO A 331 0.86 7.34 15.78
C PRO A 331 0.30 6.34 16.82
N GLN A 332 0.10 6.76 18.08
CA GLN A 332 -0.35 5.85 19.15
C GLN A 332 -1.84 5.53 19.12
N HIS A 333 -2.68 6.41 18.56
CA HIS A 333 -4.12 6.19 18.50
C HIS A 333 -4.52 4.86 17.83
N HIS A 334 -3.80 4.47 16.77
CA HIS A 334 -4.05 3.20 16.07
C HIS A 334 -3.78 1.96 16.94
N TYR A 335 -3.05 2.09 18.05
CA TYR A 335 -2.76 1.00 18.99
C TYR A 335 -3.77 0.91 20.13
N GLU A 336 -4.27 2.05 20.60
CA GLU A 336 -5.17 2.12 21.76
C GLU A 336 -6.61 1.72 21.41
N HIS A 337 -6.98 1.83 20.12
CA HIS A 337 -8.26 1.42 19.58
C HIS A 337 -8.07 0.38 18.48
N PRO A 338 -8.01 -0.93 18.81
CA PRO A 338 -7.76 -1.96 17.82
C PRO A 338 -8.81 -1.92 16.70
N ILE A 339 -8.31 -1.82 15.46
CA ILE A 339 -9.08 -1.86 14.20
C ILE A 339 -9.90 -3.18 14.07
N ILE A 340 -9.56 -4.18 14.88
CA ILE A 340 -10.13 -5.52 14.86
C ILE A 340 -10.77 -5.80 16.23
N GLY A 341 -12.11 -5.88 16.23
CA GLY A 341 -12.92 -6.44 17.31
C GLY A 341 -13.78 -7.57 16.78
#